data_AF-A0AAP0EEF1-F1
#
_entry.id   AF-A0AAP0EEF1-F1
#
_cell.length_a   1.000
_cell.length_b   1.000
_cell.length_c   1.000
_cell.angle_alpha   90.00
_cell.angle_beta   90.00
_cell.angle_gamma   90.00
#
_symmetry.space_group_name_H-M   'P 1'
#
loop_
_entity.id
_entity.type
_entity.pdbx_description
1 polymer ?
#
loop_
_entity_poly.entity_id
_entity_poly.type
_entity_poly.pdbx_seq_one_letter_code
_entity_poly.pdbx_strand_id
1 'polypeptide(L)'
;MEDHRELQLLPNTASATRLAAWRSDSSGSSISKVIESFEGPSLDLQLSISLQPVTKGSSDCVIRRPFREFNDAKIDLNCIEALKWQAAEQIRLAAVEKAYAEKVREMTRREMELAQSEFARARYMWERAREEVEKAERLKEKATRQIDSKCMEITCQACRQSFRP
;
A
#
# COMPACT_ATOMS: atom_id res chain seq x y z
N MET A 1 40.52 0.68 -22.52
CA MET A 1 39.57 -0.14 -23.28
C MET A 1 38.45 -0.47 -22.31
N GLU A 2 37.27 0.06 -22.61
CA GLU A 2 35.93 -0.19 -22.02
C GLU A 2 35.83 -0.11 -20.48
N ASP A 3 35.27 0.90 -19.82
CA ASP A 3 34.09 1.75 -20.05
C ASP A 3 32.73 1.05 -19.98
N HIS A 4 31.76 1.77 -19.37
CA HIS A 4 30.31 1.51 -19.20
C HIS A 4 29.84 0.95 -17.84
N ARG A 5 28.80 1.47 -17.16
CA ARG A 5 28.05 2.74 -17.15
C ARG A 5 27.01 2.54 -16.05
N GLU A 6 26.98 3.41 -15.07
CA GLU A 6 26.01 3.39 -13.97
C GLU A 6 24.59 3.67 -14.51
N LEU A 7 23.59 2.90 -14.07
CA LEU A 7 22.19 3.11 -14.42
C LEU A 7 21.60 4.24 -13.57
N GLN A 8 21.62 5.45 -14.10
CA GLN A 8 20.83 6.57 -13.63
C GLN A 8 19.37 6.39 -14.06
N LEU A 9 18.45 6.31 -13.10
CA LEU A 9 17.00 6.36 -13.34
C LEU A 9 16.42 7.60 -12.67
N LEU A 10 16.50 8.75 -13.36
CA LEU A 10 15.65 9.90 -13.12
C LEU A 10 15.27 10.52 -14.47
N PRO A 11 13.99 10.80 -14.74
CA PRO A 11 13.61 11.74 -15.80
C PRO A 11 13.81 13.17 -15.28
N ASN A 12 14.76 13.88 -15.88
CA ASN A 12 14.92 15.32 -15.77
C ASN A 12 14.37 15.98 -17.02
N THR A 13 13.20 16.64 -16.94
CA THR A 13 12.80 17.68 -17.89
C THR A 13 12.05 18.78 -17.16
N ALA A 14 12.64 19.97 -17.19
CA ALA A 14 12.09 21.21 -16.71
C ALA A 14 10.97 21.74 -17.62
N SER A 15 9.99 22.40 -16.97
CA SER A 15 9.26 23.59 -17.43
C SER A 15 8.56 23.59 -18.79
N ALA A 16 7.23 23.39 -18.77
CA ALA A 16 6.33 24.10 -19.67
C ALA A 16 4.97 24.35 -18.99
N THR A 17 4.78 25.60 -18.61
CA THR A 17 3.55 26.27 -18.21
C THR A 17 2.37 25.89 -19.13
N ARG A 18 1.25 25.45 -18.55
CA ARG A 18 -0.12 25.65 -19.07
C ARG A 18 -1.11 25.36 -17.94
N LEU A 19 -1.48 26.44 -17.24
CA LEU A 19 -2.63 26.47 -16.36
C LEU A 19 -3.89 26.21 -17.21
N ALA A 20 -4.47 25.03 -17.11
CA ALA A 20 -5.86 24.83 -17.52
C ALA A 20 -6.73 25.36 -16.40
N ALA A 21 -7.44 26.45 -16.69
CA ALA A 21 -8.43 27.05 -15.82
C ALA A 21 -9.64 26.10 -15.69
N TRP A 22 -9.86 25.57 -14.49
CA TRP A 22 -11.13 24.94 -14.16
C TRP A 22 -12.02 26.04 -13.59
N ARG A 23 -12.87 26.59 -14.46
CA ARG A 23 -14.15 27.17 -14.04
C ARG A 23 -15.13 26.00 -13.93
N SER A 24 -15.82 25.89 -12.81
CA SER A 24 -17.19 25.36 -12.81
C SER A 24 -17.89 25.76 -11.52
N ASP A 25 -19.06 26.36 -11.74
CA ASP A 25 -19.91 27.01 -10.76
C ASP A 25 -20.60 26.02 -9.83
N SER A 26 -20.83 26.53 -8.62
CA SER A 26 -21.74 25.97 -7.64
C SER A 26 -23.18 25.97 -8.18
N SER A 27 -23.83 24.81 -8.13
CA SER A 27 -25.29 24.77 -7.97
C SER A 27 -25.71 23.45 -7.33
N GLY A 28 -26.50 23.59 -6.27
CA GLY A 28 -26.82 22.51 -5.35
C GLY A 28 -27.99 21.62 -5.76
N SER A 29 -28.16 20.62 -4.90
CA SER A 29 -29.35 19.79 -4.69
C SER A 29 -29.81 18.92 -5.87
N SER A 30 -29.65 17.61 -5.73
CA SER A 30 -30.79 16.73 -5.45
C SER A 30 -30.31 15.29 -5.24
N ILE A 31 -30.70 14.74 -4.10
CA ILE A 31 -30.64 13.31 -3.78
C ILE A 31 -31.37 12.54 -4.88
N SER A 32 -30.67 11.68 -5.60
CA SER A 32 -31.28 10.62 -6.39
C SER A 32 -30.35 9.41 -6.43
N LYS A 33 -30.91 8.32 -5.92
CA LYS A 33 -30.35 6.97 -5.86
C LYS A 33 -29.75 6.56 -7.21
N VAL A 34 -28.45 6.30 -7.22
CA VAL A 34 -27.88 5.24 -8.06
C VAL A 34 -26.88 4.52 -7.16
N ILE A 35 -27.31 3.40 -6.57
CA ILE A 35 -26.38 2.39 -6.10
C ILE A 35 -25.92 1.71 -7.38
N GLU A 36 -24.87 2.26 -7.97
CA GLU A 36 -24.15 1.61 -9.05
C GLU A 36 -23.29 0.55 -8.36
N SER A 37 -23.73 -0.70 -8.48
CA SER A 37 -22.95 -1.86 -8.09
C SER A 37 -21.61 -1.80 -8.82
N PHE A 38 -20.58 -1.35 -8.10
CA PHE A 38 -19.21 -1.40 -8.58
C PHE A 38 -18.81 -2.88 -8.58
N GLU A 39 -19.03 -3.53 -9.70
CA GLU A 39 -18.56 -4.87 -10.00
C GLU A 39 -17.04 -4.77 -10.22
N GLY A 40 -16.31 -4.67 -9.11
CA GLY A 40 -14.86 -4.77 -9.13
C GLY A 40 -14.45 -6.12 -9.70
N PRO A 41 -13.28 -6.23 -10.39
CA PRO A 41 -12.79 -7.52 -10.83
C PRO A 41 -12.69 -8.43 -9.61
N SER A 42 -13.50 -9.50 -9.62
CA SER A 42 -13.45 -10.55 -8.61
C SER A 42 -12.05 -11.14 -8.66
N LEU A 43 -11.19 -10.69 -7.75
CA LEU A 43 -9.90 -11.32 -7.50
C LEU A 43 -10.20 -12.60 -6.74
N ASP A 44 -10.66 -13.62 -7.47
CA ASP A 44 -10.63 -14.98 -7.00
C ASP A 44 -9.15 -15.39 -6.90
N LEU A 45 -8.53 -14.99 -5.80
CA LEU A 45 -7.23 -15.48 -5.38
C LEU A 45 -7.45 -16.95 -5.03
N GLN A 46 -7.44 -17.82 -6.05
CA GLN A 46 -7.24 -19.24 -5.87
C GLN A 46 -5.86 -19.42 -5.23
N LEU A 47 -5.82 -19.35 -3.90
CA LEU A 47 -4.69 -19.74 -3.10
C LEU A 47 -4.61 -21.25 -3.22
N SER A 48 -3.91 -21.72 -4.25
CA SER A 48 -3.49 -23.10 -4.41
C SER A 48 -2.40 -23.43 -3.38
N ILE A 49 -2.64 -23.14 -2.10
CA ILE A 49 -2.06 -23.89 -0.98
C ILE A 49 -2.93 -25.13 -0.76
N SER A 50 -3.15 -25.89 -1.84
CA SER A 50 -3.64 -27.24 -1.70
C SER A 50 -2.49 -28.03 -1.10
N LEU A 51 -2.39 -28.05 0.23
CA LEU A 51 -1.83 -29.18 0.92
C LEU A 51 -2.79 -30.34 0.66
N GLN A 52 -2.79 -30.86 -0.56
CA GLN A 52 -3.26 -32.22 -0.75
C GLN A 52 -2.39 -33.03 0.22
N PRO A 53 -2.99 -33.74 1.19
CA PRO A 53 -2.26 -34.85 1.79
C PRO A 53 -1.81 -35.66 0.59
N VAL A 54 -0.50 -35.82 0.41
CA VAL A 54 0.09 -36.59 -0.69
C VAL A 54 -0.78 -37.83 -0.84
N THR A 55 -1.64 -37.84 -1.85
CA THR A 55 -2.42 -39.01 -2.21
C THR A 55 -1.35 -39.93 -2.72
N LYS A 56 -0.90 -40.80 -1.82
CA LYS A 56 0.05 -41.88 -2.10
C LYS A 56 -0.44 -42.52 -3.39
N GLY A 57 0.29 -42.27 -4.47
CA GLY A 57 0.19 -43.11 -5.65
C GLY A 57 0.41 -44.53 -5.16
N SER A 58 -0.65 -45.33 -5.24
CA SER A 58 -0.67 -46.78 -5.28
C SER A 58 0.64 -47.45 -4.83
N SER A 59 0.78 -47.59 -3.53
CA SER A 59 1.42 -48.76 -2.95
C SER A 59 0.71 -49.00 -1.63
N ASP A 60 -0.30 -49.86 -1.71
CA ASP A 60 -1.03 -50.39 -0.57
C ASP A 60 -0.02 -50.96 0.44
N CYS A 61 0.26 -50.22 1.52
CA CYS A 61 0.55 -50.83 2.80
C CYS A 61 -0.65 -50.58 3.72
N VAL A 62 -1.77 -51.19 3.33
CA VAL A 62 -2.85 -51.46 4.27
C VAL A 62 -2.25 -52.39 5.32
N ILE A 63 -2.03 -51.90 6.54
CA ILE A 63 -1.88 -52.75 7.71
C ILE A 63 -3.25 -53.41 7.94
N ARG A 64 -3.50 -54.50 7.20
CA ARG A 64 -4.51 -55.51 7.51
C ARG A 64 -3.72 -56.79 7.74
N ARG A 65 -3.34 -57.04 8.99
CA ARG A 65 -2.79 -58.34 9.43
C ARG A 65 -3.84 -59.42 9.21
N PRO A 66 -3.48 -60.54 8.58
CA PRO A 66 -3.73 -61.84 9.16
C PRO A 66 -2.40 -62.45 9.62
N PHE A 67 -2.44 -63.00 10.82
CA PHE A 67 -1.48 -63.94 11.39
C PHE A 67 -0.71 -64.73 10.32
N ARG A 68 0.62 -64.54 10.22
CA ARG A 68 1.62 -65.60 10.00
C ARG A 68 2.95 -65.22 10.62
N GLU A 69 3.51 -66.18 11.34
CA GLU A 69 4.80 -66.11 12.03
C GLU A 69 5.97 -66.39 11.06
N PHE A 70 7.16 -65.95 11.50
CA PHE A 70 8.51 -66.25 10.99
C PHE A 70 8.96 -65.58 9.68
N ASN A 71 9.39 -64.30 9.79
CA ASN A 71 10.74 -63.75 9.46
C ASN A 71 10.68 -62.20 9.38
N ASP A 72 10.16 -61.55 10.43
CA ASP A 72 9.48 -60.24 10.34
C ASP A 72 10.35 -59.01 10.73
N ALA A 73 11.59 -59.20 11.21
CA ALA A 73 12.39 -58.08 11.73
C ALA A 73 13.11 -57.23 10.65
N LYS A 74 13.31 -57.78 9.44
CA LYS A 74 14.15 -57.14 8.41
C LYS A 74 13.36 -56.21 7.47
N ILE A 75 12.05 -56.40 7.34
CA ILE A 75 11.16 -55.59 6.48
C ILE A 75 10.79 -54.28 7.18
N ASP A 76 10.59 -54.30 8.51
CA ASP A 76 10.28 -53.12 9.30
C ASP A 76 11.43 -52.09 9.31
N LEU A 77 12.69 -52.54 9.35
CA LEU A 77 13.83 -51.62 9.49
C LEU A 77 14.05 -50.74 8.23
N ASN A 78 13.94 -51.33 7.04
CA ASN A 78 14.05 -50.60 5.77
C ASN A 78 12.89 -49.60 5.57
N CYS A 79 11.67 -49.97 5.98
CA CYS A 79 10.52 -49.08 5.94
C CYS A 79 10.72 -47.88 6.89
N ILE A 80 11.19 -48.13 8.11
CA ILE A 80 11.51 -47.10 9.08
C ILE A 80 12.62 -46.16 8.57
N GLU A 81 13.65 -46.70 7.91
CA GLU A 81 14.72 -45.89 7.32
C GLU A 81 14.23 -44.99 6.17
N ALA A 82 13.38 -45.52 5.30
CA ALA A 82 12.75 -44.73 4.24
C ALA A 82 11.86 -43.60 4.80
N LEU A 83 11.08 -43.89 5.86
CA LEU A 83 10.27 -42.88 6.54
C LEU A 83 11.12 -41.79 7.21
N LYS A 84 12.26 -42.16 7.82
CA LYS A 84 13.20 -41.19 8.40
C LYS A 84 13.80 -40.27 7.34
N TRP A 85 14.19 -40.83 6.19
CA TRP A 85 14.67 -40.02 5.06
C TRP A 85 13.59 -39.05 4.59
N GLN A 86 12.35 -39.52 4.41
CA GLN A 86 11.25 -38.68 3.96
C GLN A 86 10.95 -37.56 4.96
N ALA A 87 10.95 -37.87 6.26
CA ALA A 87 10.78 -36.87 7.31
C ALA A 87 11.90 -35.83 7.31
N ALA A 88 13.16 -36.27 7.16
CA ALA A 88 14.31 -35.37 7.08
C ALA A 88 14.20 -34.43 5.87
N GLU A 89 13.78 -34.95 4.72
CA GLU A 89 13.60 -34.13 3.51
C GLU A 89 12.45 -33.13 3.66
N GLN A 90 11.33 -33.53 4.28
CA GLN A 90 10.23 -32.60 4.58
C GLN A 90 10.66 -31.49 5.55
N ILE A 91 11.44 -31.82 6.58
CA ILE A 91 12.00 -30.82 7.49
C ILE A 91 12.91 -29.85 6.73
N ARG A 92 13.75 -30.35 5.82
CA ARG A 92 14.65 -29.54 5.00
C ARG A 92 13.88 -28.56 4.12
N LEU A 93 12.84 -29.02 3.42
CA LEU A 93 11.99 -28.18 2.57
C LEU A 93 11.25 -27.12 3.41
N ALA A 94 10.63 -27.53 4.51
CA ALA A 94 9.94 -26.61 5.41
C ALA A 94 10.87 -25.53 5.99
N ALA A 95 12.14 -25.88 6.28
CA ALA A 95 13.13 -24.91 6.75
C ALA A 95 13.46 -23.84 5.68
N VAL A 96 13.58 -24.23 4.41
CA VAL A 96 13.83 -23.32 3.30
C VAL A 96 12.63 -22.39 3.10
N GLU A 97 11.42 -22.94 3.06
CA GLU A 97 10.19 -22.17 2.90
C GLU A 97 9.97 -21.20 4.06
N LYS A 98 10.25 -21.63 5.30
CA LYS A 98 10.20 -20.78 6.49
C LYS A 98 11.17 -19.61 6.38
N ALA A 99 12.43 -19.84 5.99
CA ALA A 99 13.42 -18.78 5.84
C ALA A 99 13.01 -17.74 4.77
N TYR A 100 12.42 -18.21 3.66
CA TYR A 100 11.87 -17.32 2.64
C TYR A 100 10.71 -16.47 3.19
N ALA A 101 9.74 -17.11 3.85
CA ALA A 101 8.59 -16.40 4.43
C ALA A 101 9.01 -15.38 5.51
N GLU A 102 10.01 -15.70 6.33
CA GLU A 102 10.59 -14.77 7.29
C GLU A 102 11.26 -13.57 6.61
N LYS A 103 12.03 -13.80 5.54
CA LYS A 103 12.65 -12.72 4.78
C LYS A 103 11.62 -11.77 4.18
N VAL A 104 10.54 -12.31 3.62
CA VAL A 104 9.44 -11.50 3.06
C VAL A 104 8.77 -10.66 4.15
N ARG A 105 8.39 -11.27 5.28
CA ARG A 105 7.79 -10.53 6.41
C ARG A 105 8.69 -9.40 6.90
N GLU A 106 9.99 -9.67 6.96
CA GLU A 106 10.97 -8.72 7.45
C GLU A 106 11.24 -7.58 6.44
N MET A 107 11.15 -7.83 5.13
CA MET A 107 11.13 -6.76 4.13
C MET A 107 9.86 -5.90 4.27
N THR A 108 8.69 -6.51 4.35
CA THR A 108 7.42 -5.79 4.54
C THR A 108 7.41 -4.93 5.80
N ARG A 109 7.99 -5.42 6.90
CA ARG A 109 8.12 -4.65 8.15
C ARG A 109 8.92 -3.37 7.94
N ARG A 110 10.09 -3.46 7.28
CA ARG A 110 10.93 -2.29 7.00
C ARG A 110 10.25 -1.29 6.08
N GLU A 111 9.58 -1.76 5.03
CA GLU A 111 8.81 -0.89 4.13
C GLU A 111 7.69 -0.15 4.88
N MET A 112 7.00 -0.85 5.78
CA MET A 112 5.97 -0.25 6.61
C MET A 112 6.54 0.82 7.56
N GLU A 113 7.67 0.54 8.22
CA GLU A 113 8.37 1.51 9.09
C GLU A 113 8.81 2.75 8.31
N LEU A 114 9.39 2.56 7.12
CA LEU A 114 9.77 3.66 6.23
C LEU A 114 8.54 4.49 5.83
N ALA A 115 7.47 3.85 5.39
CA ALA A 115 6.22 4.53 5.03
C ALA A 115 5.62 5.32 6.20
N GLN A 116 5.64 4.77 7.42
CA GLN A 116 5.18 5.47 8.62
C GLN A 116 6.03 6.72 8.91
N SER A 117 7.35 6.59 8.82
CA SER A 117 8.27 7.71 9.05
C SER A 117 8.07 8.85 8.03
N GLU A 118 7.88 8.50 6.75
CA GLU A 118 7.61 9.45 5.69
C GLU A 118 6.24 10.11 5.83
N PHE A 119 5.21 9.35 6.22
CA PHE A 119 3.89 9.92 6.50
C PHE A 119 3.93 10.89 7.68
N ALA A 120 4.62 10.56 8.76
CA ALA A 120 4.80 11.45 9.90
C ALA A 120 5.51 12.75 9.50
N ARG A 121 6.56 12.64 8.67
CA ARG A 121 7.28 13.79 8.11
C ARG A 121 6.37 14.66 7.23
N ALA A 122 5.57 14.04 6.36
CA ALA A 122 4.62 14.74 5.50
C ALA A 122 3.53 15.46 6.32
N ARG A 123 2.98 14.80 7.34
CA ARG A 123 2.00 15.38 8.27
C ARG A 123 2.53 16.61 8.96
N TYR A 124 3.75 16.54 9.48
CA TYR A 124 4.39 17.68 10.13
C TYR A 124 4.61 18.86 9.18
N MET A 125 5.07 18.60 7.95
CA MET A 125 5.21 19.66 6.94
C MET A 125 3.86 20.28 6.57
N TRP A 126 2.82 19.46 6.44
CA TRP A 126 1.47 19.94 6.14
C TRP A 126 0.89 20.79 7.26
N GLU A 127 1.06 20.39 8.52
CA GLU A 127 0.60 21.16 9.69
C GLU A 127 1.30 22.52 9.74
N ARG A 128 2.63 22.56 9.55
CA ARG A 128 3.38 23.81 9.40
C ARG A 128 2.87 24.70 8.27
N ALA A 129 2.69 24.14 7.08
CA ALA A 129 2.20 24.90 5.94
C ALA A 129 0.80 25.46 6.21
N ARG A 130 -0.06 24.68 6.86
CA ARG A 130 -1.41 25.10 7.25
C ARG A 130 -1.38 26.28 8.24
N GLU A 131 -0.50 26.23 9.24
CA GLU A 131 -0.33 27.34 10.19
C GLU A 131 0.12 28.63 9.48
N GLU A 132 1.05 28.52 8.53
CA GLU A 132 1.52 29.68 7.76
C GLU A 132 0.43 30.27 6.86
N VAL A 133 -0.40 29.42 6.23
CA VAL A 133 -1.58 29.87 5.47
C VAL A 133 -2.55 30.61 6.39
N GLU A 134 -2.83 30.09 7.58
CA GLU A 134 -3.74 30.75 8.52
C GLU A 134 -3.18 32.11 8.99
N LYS A 135 -1.86 32.23 9.20
CA LYS A 135 -1.21 33.53 9.48
C LYS A 135 -1.37 34.50 8.32
N ALA A 136 -1.12 34.04 7.09
CA ALA A 136 -1.27 34.86 5.89
C ALA A 136 -2.73 35.32 5.70
N GLU A 137 -3.71 34.46 5.97
CA GLU A 137 -5.14 34.81 5.89
C GLU A 137 -5.52 35.89 6.91
N ARG A 138 -5.06 35.78 8.16
CA ARG A 138 -5.30 36.81 9.19
C ARG A 138 -4.65 38.15 8.82
N LEU A 139 -3.45 38.13 8.22
CA LEU A 139 -2.79 39.34 7.74
C LEU A 139 -3.53 39.96 6.55
N LYS A 140 -3.97 39.12 5.60
CA LYS A 140 -4.79 39.55 4.46
C LYS A 140 -6.05 40.25 4.94
N GLU A 141 -6.79 39.65 5.87
CA GLU A 141 -8.03 40.24 6.40
C GLU A 141 -7.78 41.61 7.05
N LYS A 142 -6.73 41.74 7.87
CA LYS A 142 -6.36 43.02 8.48
C LYS A 142 -5.99 44.06 7.43
N ALA A 143 -5.19 43.68 6.43
CA ALA A 143 -4.78 44.57 5.35
C ALA A 143 -5.97 45.03 4.52
N THR A 144 -6.87 44.12 4.14
CA THR A 144 -8.09 44.46 3.39
C THR A 144 -8.95 45.46 4.16
N ARG A 145 -9.24 45.21 5.46
CA ARG A 145 -10.02 46.14 6.29
C ARG A 145 -9.37 47.53 6.39
N GLN A 146 -8.05 47.60 6.52
CA GLN A 146 -7.32 48.87 6.57
C GLN A 146 -7.36 49.62 5.25
N ILE A 147 -7.19 48.91 4.13
CA ILE A 147 -7.30 49.48 2.78
C ILE A 147 -8.70 50.04 2.58
N ASP A 148 -9.74 49.28 2.90
CA ASP A 148 -11.14 49.72 2.75
C ASP A 148 -11.42 51.00 3.57
N SER A 149 -10.98 51.04 4.83
CA SER A 149 -11.11 52.23 5.69
C SER A 149 -10.39 53.44 5.09
N LYS A 150 -9.14 53.27 4.67
CA LYS A 150 -8.29 54.35 4.16
C LYS A 150 -8.73 54.82 2.78
N CYS A 151 -9.21 53.93 1.92
CA CYS A 151 -9.82 54.27 0.64
C CYS A 151 -11.07 55.14 0.83
N MET A 152 -11.90 54.86 1.83
CA MET A 152 -13.00 55.75 2.22
C MET A 152 -12.48 57.12 2.67
N GLU A 153 -11.39 57.20 3.43
CA GLU A 153 -10.83 58.46 3.94
C GLU A 153 -10.33 59.40 2.85
N ILE A 154 -9.75 58.86 1.77
CA ILE A 154 -9.09 59.63 0.71
C ILE A 154 -10.05 59.93 -0.47
N THR A 155 -11.15 59.20 -0.60
CA THR A 155 -12.09 59.40 -1.72
C THR A 155 -12.85 60.71 -1.60
N CYS A 156 -13.09 61.35 -2.75
CA CYS A 156 -13.89 62.58 -2.81
C CYS A 156 -15.35 62.33 -2.36
N GLN A 157 -16.04 63.39 -1.96
CA GLN A 157 -17.39 63.30 -1.41
C GLN A 157 -18.42 62.72 -2.40
N ALA A 158 -18.27 62.96 -3.71
CA ALA A 158 -19.13 62.38 -4.74
C ALA A 158 -18.97 60.85 -4.81
N CYS A 159 -17.73 60.36 -4.92
CA CYS A 159 -17.45 58.92 -4.93
C CYS A 159 -17.92 58.25 -3.63
N ARG A 160 -17.73 58.88 -2.47
CA ARG A 160 -18.20 58.33 -1.18
C ARG A 160 -19.70 58.05 -1.15
N GLN A 161 -20.53 58.86 -1.79
CA GLN A 161 -21.98 58.63 -1.83
C GLN A 161 -22.33 57.49 -2.80
N SER A 162 -21.59 57.34 -3.89
CA SER A 162 -21.79 56.28 -4.89
C SER A 162 -21.33 54.89 -4.42
N PHE A 163 -20.37 54.81 -3.49
CA PHE A 163 -19.82 53.56 -2.95
C PHE A 163 -20.31 53.21 -1.54
N ARG A 164 -21.32 53.92 -1.01
CA ARG A 164 -22.04 53.44 0.17
C ARG A 164 -22.90 52.23 -0.23
N PRO A 165 -22.87 51.12 0.53
CA PRO A 165 -23.80 50.00 0.35
C PRO A 165 -25.27 50.44 0.49
#